data_AF-A0A920JE30-F1
#
_entry.id   AF-A0A920JE30-F1
#
_cell.length_a   1.000
_cell.length_b   1.000
_cell.length_c   1.000
_cell.angle_alpha   90.00
_cell.angle_beta   90.00
_cell.angle_gamma   90.00
#
_symmetry.space_group_name_H-M   'P 1'
#
loop_
_entity.id
_entity.type
_entity.pdbx_description
1 polymer ?
#
loop_
_entity_poly.entity_id
_entity_poly.type
_entity_poly.pdbx_seq_one_letter_code
_entity_poly.pdbx_strand_id
1 'polypeptide(L)'
;MTKSYFATKGIEASIHLSYGATEAKAPEIVDAVVDITETGRALRAAGLKVIGTVLTSFTELIANPESTLTQISAKQWSKFRHYFKEF
;
A
#
# COMPACT_ATOMS: atom_id res chain seq x y z
N MET A 1 8.63 5.44 -0.98
CA MET A 1 7.53 5.90 -0.12
C MET A 1 8.02 6.25 1.29
N THR A 2 8.43 5.29 2.12
CA THR A 2 8.82 5.53 3.53
C THR A 2 9.93 6.57 3.73
N LYS A 3 11.01 6.49 2.94
CA LYS A 3 12.10 7.48 2.97
C LYS A 3 11.59 8.91 2.76
N SER A 4 10.74 9.10 1.75
CA SER A 4 10.14 10.39 1.42
C SER A 4 9.22 10.90 2.54
N TYR A 5 8.40 10.03 3.15
CA TYR A 5 7.54 10.41 4.26
C TYR A 5 8.31 11.03 5.43
N PHE A 6 9.41 10.39 5.86
CA PHE A 6 10.25 10.93 6.93
C PHE A 6 11.00 12.20 6.50
N ALA A 7 11.54 12.24 5.26
CA ALA A 7 12.21 13.42 4.74
C ALA A 7 11.30 14.67 4.70
N THR A 8 10.03 14.52 4.29
CA THR A 8 9.07 15.65 4.29
C THR A 8 8.75 16.19 5.68
N LYS A 9 9.01 15.40 6.72
CA LYS A 9 8.83 15.78 8.13
C LYS A 9 10.11 16.25 8.80
N GLY A 10 11.24 16.29 8.08
CA GLY A 10 12.55 16.61 8.64
C GLY A 10 13.04 15.58 9.66
N ILE A 11 12.55 14.33 9.58
CA ILE A 11 12.93 13.25 10.49
C ILE A 11 14.00 12.41 9.80
N GLU A 12 15.15 12.27 10.45
CA GLU A 12 16.18 11.31 10.02
C GLU A 12 15.83 9.93 10.58
N ALA A 13 15.73 8.92 9.69
CA ALA A 13 15.38 7.56 10.06
C ALA A 13 16.21 6.55 9.27
N SER A 14 16.77 5.56 9.97
CA SER A 14 17.35 4.37 9.32
C SER A 14 16.23 3.46 8.83
N ILE A 15 16.21 3.12 7.55
CA ILE A 15 15.13 2.35 6.93
C ILE A 15 15.66 1.04 6.40
N HIS A 16 15.12 -0.06 6.94
CA HIS A 16 15.43 -1.43 6.54
C HIS A 16 14.21 -2.07 5.89
N LEU A 17 14.42 -2.80 4.80
CA LEU A 17 13.33 -3.54 4.15
C LEU A 17 13.00 -4.80 4.96
N SER A 18 11.71 -5.04 5.15
CA SER A 18 11.16 -6.22 5.83
C SER A 18 10.36 -7.05 4.84
N TYR A 19 10.59 -8.36 4.80
CA TYR A 19 9.88 -9.30 3.95
C TYR A 19 9.04 -10.26 4.80
N GLY A 20 8.06 -9.70 5.53
CA GLY A 20 7.17 -10.45 6.43
C GLY A 20 7.59 -10.43 7.91
N ALA A 21 6.65 -10.86 8.76
CA ALA A 21 6.71 -10.79 10.22
C ALA A 21 7.16 -9.40 10.72
N THR A 22 6.65 -8.35 10.08
CA THR A 22 7.13 -6.99 10.30
C THR A 22 6.78 -6.53 11.71
N GLU A 23 5.57 -6.84 12.19
CA GLU A 23 5.06 -6.43 13.49
C GLU A 23 5.85 -7.03 14.65
N ALA A 24 6.36 -8.25 14.50
CA ALA A 24 7.13 -8.95 15.54
C ALA A 24 8.55 -8.39 15.73
N LYS A 25 8.97 -7.42 14.92
CA LYS A 25 10.31 -6.80 14.99
C LYS A 25 10.35 -5.59 15.91
N ALA A 26 9.19 -5.02 16.25
CA ALA A 26 9.10 -3.92 17.20
C ALA A 26 8.60 -4.44 18.56
N PRO A 27 9.23 -4.04 19.68
CA PRO A 27 10.32 -3.07 19.80
C PRO A 27 11.75 -3.65 19.74
N GLU A 28 11.92 -4.97 19.66
CA GLU A 28 13.22 -5.62 19.94
C GLU A 28 14.30 -5.36 18.88
N ILE A 29 13.92 -5.15 17.62
CA ILE A 29 14.83 -4.98 16.47
C ILE A 29 14.71 -3.58 15.87
N VAL A 30 13.51 -2.99 15.87
CA VAL A 30 13.24 -1.65 15.35
C VAL A 30 12.30 -0.87 16.27
N ASP A 31 12.43 0.46 16.28
CA ASP A 31 11.56 1.33 17.09
C ASP A 31 10.12 1.39 16.57
N ALA A 32 9.95 1.25 15.25
CA ALA A 32 8.66 1.35 14.59
C ALA A 32 8.64 0.55 13.28
N VAL A 33 7.42 0.21 12.86
CA VAL A 33 7.16 -0.50 11.60
C VAL A 33 6.27 0.34 10.70
N VAL A 34 6.45 0.17 9.39
CA VAL A 34 5.53 0.71 8.38
C VAL A 34 4.92 -0.47 7.66
N ASP A 35 3.61 -0.64 7.82
CA ASP A 35 2.85 -1.75 7.23
C ASP A 35 1.50 -1.28 6.69
N ILE A 36 0.91 -2.06 5.80
CA ILE A 36 -0.44 -1.83 5.30
C ILE A 36 -1.46 -2.31 6.33
N THR A 37 -2.48 -1.50 6.57
CA THR A 37 -3.59 -1.89 7.42
C THR A 37 -4.87 -1.21 6.98
N GLU A 38 -5.99 -1.89 7.19
CA GLU A 38 -7.32 -1.34 6.93
C GLU A 38 -7.93 -0.82 8.24
N THR A 39 -8.24 -1.73 9.17
CA THR A 39 -8.85 -1.39 10.45
C THR A 39 -7.84 -1.18 11.59
N GLY A 40 -6.56 -1.49 11.35
CA GLY A 40 -5.52 -1.54 12.39
C GLY A 40 -5.67 -2.70 13.39
N ARG A 41 -6.62 -3.63 13.17
CA ARG A 41 -6.91 -4.71 14.13
C ARG A 41 -5.72 -5.63 14.38
N ALA A 42 -4.99 -6.03 13.32
CA ALA A 42 -3.83 -6.90 13.44
C ALA A 42 -2.71 -6.23 14.24
N LEU A 43 -2.40 -4.96 13.94
CA LEU A 43 -1.40 -4.17 14.66
C LEU A 43 -1.72 -4.06 16.16
N ARG A 44 -2.98 -3.78 16.51
CA ARG A 44 -3.42 -3.71 17.92
C ARG A 44 -3.32 -5.05 18.64
N ALA A 45 -3.66 -6.16 17.95
CA ALA A 45 -3.51 -7.50 18.52
C ALA A 45 -2.05 -7.86 18.81
N ALA A 46 -1.11 -7.28 18.04
CA ALA A 46 0.34 -7.37 18.29
C ALA A 46 0.86 -6.34 19.31
N GLY A 47 -0.01 -5.58 19.99
CA GLY A 47 0.39 -4.57 20.96
C GLY A 47 0.90 -3.25 20.36
N LEU A 48 0.76 -3.07 19.05
CA LEU A 48 1.22 -1.86 18.36
C LEU A 48 0.14 -0.79 18.27
N LYS A 49 0.59 0.46 18.17
CA LYS A 49 -0.27 1.64 17.98
C LYS A 49 0.02 2.28 16.62
N VAL A 50 -1.04 2.62 15.89
CA VAL A 50 -0.91 3.45 14.66
C VAL A 50 -0.56 4.87 15.06
N ILE A 51 0.61 5.35 14.63
CA ILE A 51 1.14 6.69 14.96
C ILE A 51 1.17 7.65 13.77
N GLY A 52 0.84 7.17 12.57
CA GLY A 52 0.77 7.98 11.36
C GLY A 52 0.31 7.19 10.14
N THR A 53 -0.10 7.92 9.11
CA THR A 53 -0.51 7.37 7.82
C THR A 53 0.46 7.84 6.76
N VAL A 54 1.14 6.89 6.11
CA VAL A 54 2.13 7.18 5.06
C VAL A 54 1.45 7.38 3.71
N LEU A 55 0.46 6.55 3.39
CA LEU A 55 -0.33 6.58 2.18
C LEU A 55 -1.70 5.96 2.48
N THR A 56 -2.75 6.52 1.91
CA THR A 56 -4.05 5.85 1.81
C THR A 56 -4.13 5.21 0.43
N SER A 57 -4.23 3.87 0.39
CA SER A 57 -4.32 3.12 -0.87
C SER A 57 -5.77 2.88 -1.26
N PHE A 58 -6.00 2.77 -2.56
CA PHE A 58 -7.25 2.34 -3.15
C PHE A 58 -6.92 1.40 -4.32
N THR A 59 -7.88 0.56 -4.68
CA THR A 59 -7.72 -0.33 -5.82
C THR A 59 -7.75 0.50 -7.10
N GLU A 60 -6.65 0.54 -7.82
CA GLU A 60 -6.57 1.17 -9.14
C GLU A 60 -6.47 0.11 -10.24
N LEU A 61 -7.18 0.37 -11.35
CA LEU A 61 -6.97 -0.35 -12.59
C LEU A 61 -5.87 0.34 -13.38
N ILE A 62 -4.77 -0.36 -13.60
CA ILE A 62 -3.66 0.10 -14.44
C ILE A 62 -3.63 -0.76 -15.71
N ALA A 63 -3.62 -0.11 -16.88
CA ALA A 63 -3.54 -0.76 -18.18
C ALA A 63 -2.32 -0.24 -18.96
N ASN A 64 -1.66 -1.13 -19.70
CA ASN A 64 -0.59 -0.75 -20.61
C ASN A 64 -1.15 0.20 -21.70
N PRO A 65 -0.61 1.42 -21.84
CA PRO A 65 -1.05 2.37 -22.87
C PRO A 65 -1.00 1.78 -24.28
N GLU A 66 -0.01 0.96 -24.61
CA GLU A 66 0.10 0.34 -25.94
C GLU A 66 -0.95 -0.74 -26.20
N SER A 67 -1.49 -1.36 -25.14
CA SER A 67 -2.53 -2.38 -25.26
C SER A 67 -3.93 -1.81 -25.53
N THR A 68 -4.07 -0.49 -25.58
CA THR A 68 -5.38 0.17 -25.73
C THR A 68 -5.90 0.27 -27.17
N LEU A 69 -5.08 0.01 -28.20
CA LEU A 69 -5.45 0.42 -29.57
C LEU A 69 -5.46 -0.64 -30.68
N THR A 70 -5.09 -1.92 -30.45
CA THR A 70 -4.95 -2.84 -31.60
C THR A 70 -5.63 -4.21 -31.54
N GLN A 71 -6.12 -4.70 -30.39
CA GLN A 71 -6.73 -6.06 -30.36
C GLN A 71 -7.93 -6.26 -29.43
N ILE A 72 -8.31 -5.29 -28.62
CA ILE A 72 -9.48 -5.43 -27.73
C ILE A 72 -10.66 -4.73 -28.41
N SER A 73 -11.63 -5.52 -28.89
CA SER A 73 -12.85 -4.96 -29.48
C SER A 73 -13.55 -4.03 -28.48
N ALA A 74 -14.17 -2.95 -28.96
CA ALA A 74 -14.93 -2.01 -28.12
C ALA A 74 -15.94 -2.71 -27.19
N LYS A 75 -16.42 -3.90 -27.58
CA LYS A 75 -17.31 -4.77 -26.81
C LYS A 75 -16.66 -5.35 -25.55
N GLN A 76 -15.39 -5.75 -25.62
CA GLN A 76 -14.63 -6.28 -24.48
C GLN A 76 -14.29 -5.19 -23.47
N TRP A 77 -13.92 -3.99 -23.94
CA TRP A 77 -13.71 -2.82 -23.08
C TRP A 77 -14.98 -2.39 -22.34
N SER A 78 -16.14 -2.48 -23.01
CA SER A 78 -17.43 -2.16 -22.36
C SER A 78 -17.81 -3.17 -21.27
N LYS A 79 -17.61 -4.48 -21.52
CA LYS A 79 -17.77 -5.53 -20.49
C LYS A 79 -16.80 -5.33 -19.33
N PHE A 80 -15.53 -5.07 -19.61
CA PHE A 80 -14.52 -4.85 -18.58
C PHE A 80 -14.89 -3.65 -17.69
N ARG A 81 -15.27 -2.51 -18.28
CA ARG A 81 -15.75 -1.35 -17.50
C ARG A 81 -17.01 -1.62 -16.68
N HIS A 82 -17.91 -2.50 -17.14
CA HIS A 82 -19.09 -2.87 -16.37
C HIS A 82 -18.71 -3.65 -15.11
N TYR A 83 -17.82 -4.64 -15.21
CA TYR A 83 -17.33 -5.41 -14.05
C TYR A 83 -16.64 -4.54 -12.98
N PHE A 84 -15.92 -3.49 -13.39
CA PHE A 84 -15.22 -2.62 -12.44
C PHE A 84 -16.10 -1.54 -11.80
N LYS A 85 -17.30 -1.26 -12.34
CA LYS A 85 -18.24 -0.31 -11.73
C LYS A 85 -18.99 -0.88 -10.52
N GLU A 86 -18.88 -2.18 -10.27
CA GLU A 86 -19.53 -2.87 -9.15
C GLU A 86 -18.61 -3.02 -7.92
N PHE A 87 -17.43 -2.38 -7.93
CA PHE A 87 -16.52 -2.24 -6.80
C PHE A 87 -16.48 -0.80 -6.29
#